data_AF-A0A7K8ECB1-F1
#
_entry.id   AF-A0A7K8ECB1-F1
#
_cell.length_a   1.000
_cell.length_b   1.000
_cell.length_c   1.000
_cell.angle_alpha   90.00
_cell.angle_beta   90.00
_cell.angle_gamma   90.00
#
_symmetry.space_group_name_H-M   'P 1'
#
loop_
_entity.id
_entity.type
_entity.pdbx_description
1 polymer ?
#
loop_
_entity_poly.entity_id
_entity_poly.type
_entity_poly.pdbx_seq_one_letter_code
_entity_poly.pdbx_strand_id
1 'polypeptide(L)' 'PSVLGREGVTAGRRCWDVQVAPEGSWALGVATETPGSGGETPGNGAGTPGSAEWELWSMGLCQGQFWALTSLER' A
#
# COMPACT_ATOMS: atom_id res chain seq x y z
N PRO A 1 0.39 -9.68 2.82
CA PRO A 1 1.11 -9.65 1.53
C PRO A 1 0.55 -8.51 0.68
N SER A 2 1.39 -7.82 -0.09
CA SER A 2 0.98 -6.71 -0.96
C SER A 2 1.69 -6.81 -2.31
N VAL A 3 1.10 -6.19 -3.33
CA VAL A 3 1.65 -6.06 -4.68
C VAL A 3 1.36 -4.66 -5.18
N LEU A 4 2.29 -4.08 -5.95
CA LEU A 4 2.12 -2.77 -6.56
C LEU A 4 1.70 -2.90 -8.02
N GLY A 5 0.98 -1.90 -8.50
CA GLY A 5 0.82 -1.68 -9.94
C GLY A 5 2.18 -1.44 -10.59
N ARG A 6 2.28 -1.73 -11.88
CA ARG A 6 3.54 -1.62 -12.62
C ARG A 6 3.98 -0.17 -12.83
N GLU A 7 3.05 0.77 -12.87
CA GLU A 7 3.31 2.19 -13.15
C GLU A 7 2.86 3.06 -11.96
N GLY A 8 3.76 3.90 -11.48
CA GLY A 8 3.46 4.94 -10.50
C GLY A 8 2.74 6.15 -11.11
N VAL A 9 2.13 6.97 -10.24
CA VAL A 9 1.44 8.20 -10.65
C VAL A 9 2.21 9.41 -10.15
N THR A 10 2.79 10.17 -11.08
CA THR A 10 3.61 11.37 -10.76
C THR A 10 2.86 12.69 -10.96
N ALA A 11 1.80 12.70 -11.78
CA ALA A 11 1.00 13.89 -12.06
C ALA A 11 -0.36 13.56 -12.69
N GLY A 12 -1.29 14.51 -12.61
CA GLY A 12 -2.62 14.44 -13.22
C GLY A 12 -3.61 13.59 -12.44
N ARG A 13 -4.77 13.31 -13.05
CA ARG A 13 -5.80 12.43 -12.49
C ARG A 13 -5.68 11.03 -13.07
N ARG A 14 -5.86 10.02 -12.23
CA ARG A 14 -5.89 8.60 -12.57
C ARG A 14 -7.03 7.95 -11.81
N CYS A 15 -7.71 7.03 -12.48
CA CYS A 15 -8.82 6.27 -11.92
C CYS A 15 -8.64 4.81 -12.34
N TRP A 16 -9.01 3.89 -11.45
CA TRP A 16 -9.00 2.46 -11.73
C TRP A 16 -10.16 1.81 -10.99
N ASP A 17 -10.71 0.76 -11.59
CA ASP A 17 -11.73 -0.08 -10.97
C ASP A 17 -11.09 -1.41 -10.58
N VAL A 18 -11.46 -1.94 -9.41
CA VAL A 18 -10.99 -3.25 -8.94
C VAL A 18 -12.18 -4.07 -8.54
N GLN A 19 -12.31 -5.24 -9.16
CA GLN A 19 -13.29 -6.23 -8.73
C GLN A 19 -12.74 -6.98 -7.51
N VAL A 20 -13.45 -6.86 -6.40
CA VAL A 20 -13.13 -7.53 -5.13
C VAL A 20 -14.08 -8.68 -4.88
N ALA A 21 -13.63 -9.67 -4.10
CA ALA A 21 -14.50 -10.73 -3.64
C ALA A 21 -15.55 -10.16 -2.66
N PRO A 22 -16.78 -10.71 -2.66
CA PRO A 22 -17.81 -10.31 -1.69
C PRO A 22 -17.48 -10.75 -0.26
N GLU A 23 -16.62 -11.76 -0.11
CA GLU A 23 -16.21 -12.35 1.16
C GLU A 23 -14.68 -12.36 1.29
N GLY A 24 -14.20 -12.45 2.53
CA GLY A 24 -12.78 -12.42 2.86
C GLY A 24 -12.26 -11.02 3.18
N SER A 25 -10.94 -10.91 3.28
CA SER A 25 -10.26 -9.65 3.58
C SER A 25 -9.49 -9.14 2.37
N TRP A 26 -9.58 -7.85 2.09
CA TRP A 26 -8.83 -7.19 1.02
C TRP A 26 -8.53 -5.74 1.41
N ALA A 27 -7.47 -5.20 0.85
CA ALA A 27 -7.12 -3.80 0.94
C ALA A 27 -6.61 -3.33 -0.42
N LEU A 28 -7.04 -2.13 -0.82
CA LEU A 28 -6.62 -1.47 -2.04
C LEU A 28 -6.29 -0.01 -1.73
N GLY A 29 -5.26 0.52 -2.36
CA GLY A 29 -4.82 1.87 -2.08
C GLY A 29 -3.71 2.35 -3.00
N VAL A 30 -3.11 3.46 -2.59
CA VAL A 30 -1.90 4.02 -3.16
C VAL A 30 -0.83 4.10 -2.08
N ALA A 31 0.42 3.87 -2.48
CA ALA A 31 1.58 3.95 -1.61
C ALA A 31 2.64 4.84 -2.26
N THR A 32 3.43 5.53 -1.45
CA THR A 32 4.64 6.18 -1.94
C THR A 32 5.67 5.13 -2.37
N GLU A 33 6.30 5.34 -3.54
CA GLU A 33 7.38 4.48 -3.99
C GLU A 33 8.64 4.75 -3.15
N THR A 34 9.06 3.77 -2.34
CA THR A 34 10.38 3.80 -1.69
C THR A 34 11.36 2.90 -2.43
N PRO A 35 12.64 3.29 -2.57
CA PRO A 35 13.68 2.39 -3.05
C PRO A 35 13.70 1.11 -2.19
N GLY A 36 13.42 -0.05 -2.77
CA GLY A 36 13.38 -1.34 -2.07
C GLY A 36 11.98 -1.96 -1.89
N SER A 37 10.91 -1.31 -2.35
CA SER A 37 9.55 -1.88 -2.35
C SER A 37 9.29 -2.92 -3.47
N GLY A 38 10.23 -3.08 -4.40
CA GLY A 38 10.21 -4.18 -5.37
C GLY A 38 10.75 -5.43 -4.68
N GLY A 39 9.86 -6.37 -4.39
CA GLY A 39 10.15 -7.46 -3.47
C GLY A 39 11.34 -8.34 -3.89
N GLU A 40 12.47 -8.17 -3.20
CA GLU A 40 13.53 -9.17 -3.02
C GLU A 40 14.25 -8.87 -1.68
N THR A 41 14.26 -9.81 -0.74
CA THR A 41 15.16 -9.81 0.43
C THR A 41 15.92 -11.13 0.35
N PRO A 42 17.27 -11.17 0.38
CA PRO A 42 18.02 -10.87 1.60
C PRO A 42 19.40 -10.21 1.41
N GLY A 43 19.64 -9.11 2.10
CA GLY A 43 20.98 -8.52 2.24
C GLY A 43 21.10 -7.83 3.60
N ASN A 44 21.86 -8.45 4.51
CA ASN A 44 22.24 -7.88 5.79
C ASN A 44 22.88 -6.50 5.60
N GLY A 45 22.21 -5.46 6.09
CA GLY A 45 22.75 -4.12 6.21
C GLY A 45 21.96 -3.39 7.27
N ALA A 46 22.56 -3.25 8.45
CA ALA A 46 21.97 -2.59 9.60
C ALA A 46 21.55 -1.16 9.27
N GLY A 47 20.24 -0.94 9.14
CA GLY A 47 19.58 0.35 9.23
C GLY A 47 18.35 0.14 10.11
N THR A 48 18.24 0.92 11.17
CA THR A 48 17.16 0.91 12.16
C THR A 48 15.78 0.61 11.54
N PRO A 49 15.05 -0.43 11.99
CA PRO A 49 13.72 -0.73 11.49
C PRO A 49 12.72 0.27 12.10
N GLY A 50 12.59 1.45 11.49
CA GLY A 50 11.67 2.46 12.01
C GLY A 50 11.45 3.71 11.17
N SER A 51 11.98 3.82 9.94
CA SER A 51 11.95 5.10 9.20
C SER A 51 11.93 4.96 7.67
N ALA A 52 11.45 3.84 7.14
CA ALA A 52 10.88 3.83 5.79
C ALA A 52 9.37 3.93 5.96
N GLU A 53 8.90 5.13 6.26
CA GLU A 53 7.47 5.43 6.40
C GLU A 53 6.86 5.37 5.00
N TRP A 54 6.43 4.18 4.57
CA TRP A 54 5.55 4.08 3.41
C TRP A 54 4.27 4.83 3.76
N GLU A 55 4.04 5.98 3.12
CA GLU A 55 2.76 6.65 3.23
C GLU A 55 1.78 5.83 2.38
N LEU A 56 0.95 5.06 3.08
CA LEU A 56 -0.08 4.20 2.49
C LEU A 56 -1.44 4.82 2.76
N TRP A 57 -2.16 5.12 1.69
CA TRP A 57 -3.58 5.44 1.75
C TRP A 57 -4.34 4.27 1.17
N SER A 58 -5.15 3.61 1.99
CA SER A 58 -5.88 2.42 1.54
C SER A 58 -7.25 2.34 2.16
N MET A 59 -8.11 1.57 1.51
CA MET A 59 -9.40 1.16 2.05
C MET A 59 -9.57 -0.34 1.84
N GLY A 60 -10.37 -0.96 2.67
CA GLY A 60 -10.48 -2.41 2.66
C GLY A 60 -11.69 -2.95 3.39
N LEU A 61 -11.89 -4.25 3.20
CA LEU A 61 -12.77 -5.08 4.01
C LEU A 61 -11.89 -5.97 4.89
N CYS A 62 -12.14 -5.98 6.19
CA CYS A 62 -11.48 -6.88 7.12
C CYS A 62 -12.46 -7.27 8.21
N GLN A 63 -12.60 -8.58 8.45
CA GLN A 63 -13.54 -9.12 9.45
C GLN A 63 -14.99 -8.63 9.26
N GLY A 64 -15.44 -8.52 8.01
CA GLY A 64 -16.79 -8.05 7.68
C GLY A 64 -17.02 -6.55 7.90
N GLN A 65 -15.97 -5.77 8.19
CA GLN A 65 -16.05 -4.33 8.39
C GLN A 65 -15.19 -3.58 7.37
N PHE A 66 -15.68 -2.43 6.93
CA PHE A 66 -14.94 -1.54 6.05
C PHE A 66 -14.03 -0.62 6.86
N TRP A 67 -12.81 -0.45 6.36
CA TRP A 67 -11.78 0.38 6.97
C TRP A 67 -11.18 1.33 5.94
N ALA A 68 -10.78 2.51 6.41
CA ALA A 68 -9.95 3.44 5.67
C ALA A 68 -8.69 3.73 6.50
N LEU A 69 -7.53 3.52 5.91
CA LEU A 69 -6.24 3.93 6.45
C LEU A 69 -5.82 5.21 5.73
N THR A 70 -5.84 6.30 6.46
CA THR A 70 -5.38 7.61 6.02
C THR A 70 -4.18 8.02 6.85
N SER A 71 -3.32 8.89 6.30
CA SER A 71 -2.29 9.54 7.12
C SER A 71 -2.94 10.19 8.34
N LEU A 72 -2.33 9.99 9.52
CA LEU A 72 -2.77 10.63 10.75
C LEU A 72 -2.55 12.13 10.56
N GLU A 73 -3.62 12.92 10.62
CA GLU A 73 -3.51 14.39 10.59
C GLU A 73 -2.50 14.82 11.66
N ARG A 74 -1.42 15.48 11.24
CA ARG A 74 -0.38 16.02 12.13
C ARG A 74 -0.77 17.41 12.63
#